data_AF-A0A6G5A8I6-F1
#
_entry.id   AF-A0A6G5A8I6-F1
#
_cell.length_a   1.000
_cell.length_b   1.000
_cell.length_c   1.000
_cell.angle_alpha   90.00
_cell.angle_beta   90.00
_cell.angle_gamma   90.00
#
_symmetry.space_group_name_H-M   'P 1'
#
loop_
_entity.id
_entity.type
_entity.pdbx_description
1 polymer ?
#
loop_
_entity_poly.entity_id
_entity_poly.type
_entity_poly.pdbx_seq_one_letter_code
_entity_poly.pdbx_strand_id
1 'polypeptide(L)'
;MTFINELDSVNYVATLVQWLSSRMSPKGSLQTTQDTALALQALTRYATYAKENSLDLSCQVTLSNNKDFKKSVKIKRDNATVLNKIEIDQGSEKIFVNVKGSGTGILYFNYTYKAKVPDNICKFNITANFEQKHLSQFEILTRISRSVEDRNVRHQNIRPDYRMEVCASPNEDTPDGMVIFEVGLLSGFKANATDLERLVNEGKIDLYAISSSKVDIYVPSIPRNTTACVNFTLEQEFTVGQLQSSYVKVYAYYEPDFSCERLYTPDKTSPLLKFLCDSENTDVCACAEGGCPPADPLIKFLKKTRTNFRRGGAA
;
A
#
# COMPACT_ATOMS: atom_id res chain seq x y z
N MET A 1 -38.95 13.93 -0.74
CA MET A 1 -39.02 13.99 0.74
C MET A 1 -40.40 13.52 1.15
N THR A 2 -40.48 12.44 1.93
CA THR A 2 -41.74 11.93 2.47
C THR A 2 -41.88 12.49 3.88
N PHE A 3 -42.92 13.27 4.14
CA PHE A 3 -43.21 13.83 5.46
C PHE A 3 -44.10 12.84 6.21
N ILE A 4 -43.70 12.44 7.42
CA ILE A 4 -44.49 11.55 8.29
C ILE A 4 -45.31 12.44 9.22
N ASN A 5 -46.64 12.29 9.18
CA ASN A 5 -47.51 12.96 10.15
C ASN A 5 -47.58 12.12 11.43
N GLU A 6 -47.67 12.78 12.58
CA GLU A 6 -47.71 12.15 13.92
C GLU A 6 -48.95 11.25 14.15
N LEU A 7 -49.87 11.20 13.18
CA LEU A 7 -51.14 10.46 13.19
C LEU A 7 -51.14 9.20 12.29
N ASP A 8 -50.04 8.88 11.60
CA ASP A 8 -49.96 7.70 10.76
C ASP A 8 -49.89 6.40 11.59
N SER A 9 -50.47 5.32 11.08
CA SER A 9 -50.47 4.03 11.78
C SER A 9 -49.05 3.55 12.08
N VAL A 10 -48.81 3.02 13.29
CA VAL A 10 -47.53 2.43 13.73
C VAL A 10 -46.98 1.46 12.68
N ASN A 11 -47.86 0.69 12.04
CA ASN A 11 -47.50 -0.30 11.01
C ASN A 11 -46.92 0.33 9.74
N TYR A 12 -47.43 1.50 9.33
CA TYR A 12 -46.87 2.23 8.18
C TYR A 12 -45.46 2.73 8.50
N VAL A 13 -45.29 3.37 9.66
CA VAL A 13 -44.00 3.91 10.11
C VAL A 13 -42.97 2.78 10.31
N ALA A 14 -43.40 1.60 10.79
CA ALA A 14 -42.54 0.43 10.94
C ALA A 14 -41.88 0.00 9.63
N THR A 15 -42.58 0.08 8.48
CA THR A 15 -41.98 -0.27 7.18
C THR A 15 -40.87 0.68 6.76
N LEU A 16 -41.01 1.98 7.06
CA LEU A 16 -39.97 2.99 6.79
C LEU A 16 -38.76 2.82 7.71
N VAL A 17 -39.00 2.45 8.98
CA VAL A 17 -37.95 2.14 9.94
C VAL A 17 -37.16 0.90 9.52
N GLN A 18 -37.83 -0.13 9.01
CA GLN A 18 -37.18 -1.32 8.45
C GLN A 18 -36.32 -0.96 7.23
N TRP A 19 -36.86 -0.15 6.32
CA TRP A 19 -36.12 0.34 5.15
C TRP A 19 -34.87 1.13 5.56
N LEU A 20 -35.01 2.07 6.49
CA LEU A 20 -33.88 2.87 6.98
C LEU A 20 -32.83 1.99 7.67
N SER A 21 -33.28 1.01 8.47
CA SER A 21 -32.39 0.06 9.15
C SER A 21 -31.61 -0.82 8.19
N SER A 22 -32.20 -1.19 7.05
CA SER A 22 -31.50 -1.95 5.99
C SER A 22 -30.37 -1.17 5.30
N ARG A 23 -30.36 0.16 5.42
CA ARG A 23 -29.32 1.05 4.85
C ARG A 23 -28.18 1.31 5.82
N MET A 24 -28.39 1.12 7.13
CA MET A 24 -27.34 1.29 8.14
C MET A 24 -26.32 0.17 8.05
N SER A 25 -25.04 0.53 8.15
CA SER A 25 -23.96 -0.43 8.26
C SER A 25 -24.08 -1.25 9.57
N PRO A 26 -23.46 -2.43 9.67
CA PRO A 26 -23.38 -3.19 10.91
C PRO A 26 -22.76 -2.42 12.09
N LYS A 27 -22.05 -1.31 11.80
CA LYS A 27 -21.45 -0.41 12.78
C LYS A 27 -22.39 0.73 13.21
N GLY A 28 -23.60 0.81 12.64
CA GLY A 28 -24.61 1.81 12.97
C GLY A 28 -24.48 3.15 12.23
N SER A 29 -23.61 3.24 11.22
CA SER A 29 -23.42 4.46 10.41
C SER A 29 -24.09 4.35 9.04
N LEU A 30 -24.50 5.50 8.49
CA LEU A 30 -24.86 5.66 7.08
C LEU A 30 -23.66 6.23 6.30
N GLN A 31 -23.84 6.42 4.98
CA GLN A 31 -22.76 6.89 4.09
C GLN A 31 -22.22 8.27 4.47
N THR A 32 -23.07 9.19 4.95
CA THR A 32 -22.66 10.55 5.32
C THR A 32 -22.92 10.86 6.78
N THR A 33 -22.22 11.87 7.31
CA THR A 33 -22.40 12.37 8.67
C THR A 33 -23.81 12.91 8.91
N GLN A 34 -24.36 13.66 7.95
CA GLN A 34 -25.68 14.26 8.05
C GLN A 34 -26.79 13.19 8.05
N ASP A 35 -26.68 12.21 7.15
CA ASP A 35 -27.65 11.11 7.07
C ASP A 35 -27.64 10.30 8.37
N THR A 36 -26.44 10.04 8.92
CA THR A 36 -26.30 9.30 10.17
C THR A 36 -26.97 10.05 11.33
N ALA A 37 -26.71 11.36 11.48
CA ALA A 37 -27.29 12.15 12.55
C ALA A 37 -28.83 12.20 12.47
N LEU A 38 -29.38 12.45 11.27
CA LEU A 38 -30.82 12.56 11.07
C LEU A 38 -31.54 11.22 11.21
N ALA A 39 -30.95 10.13 10.70
CA ALA A 39 -31.49 8.79 10.84
C ALA A 39 -31.56 8.36 12.31
N LEU A 40 -30.49 8.59 13.08
CA LEU A 40 -30.46 8.27 14.51
C LEU A 40 -31.50 9.10 15.28
N GLN A 41 -31.69 10.37 14.94
CA GLN A 41 -32.73 11.20 15.55
C GLN A 41 -34.14 10.65 15.26
N ALA A 42 -34.42 10.28 14.01
CA ALA A 42 -35.71 9.72 13.61
C ALA A 42 -35.99 8.38 14.29
N LEU A 43 -35.01 7.47 14.32
CA LEU A 43 -35.11 6.17 14.98
C LEU A 43 -35.31 6.30 16.49
N THR A 44 -34.63 7.27 17.13
CA THR A 44 -34.82 7.55 18.55
C THR A 44 -36.25 8.00 18.85
N ARG A 45 -36.82 8.89 18.02
CA ARG A 45 -38.22 9.30 18.16
C ARG A 45 -39.18 8.12 17.98
N TYR A 46 -38.99 7.33 16.93
CA TYR A 46 -39.79 6.12 16.72
C TYR A 46 -39.72 5.15 17.91
N ALA A 47 -38.54 4.94 18.49
CA ALA A 47 -38.36 4.06 19.64
C ALA A 47 -39.15 4.51 20.89
N THR A 48 -39.36 5.82 21.07
CA THR A 48 -40.21 6.32 22.17
C THR A 48 -41.69 6.01 21.98
N TYR A 49 -42.14 5.91 20.73
CA TYR A 49 -43.53 5.67 20.35
C TYR A 49 -43.87 4.17 20.24
N ALA A 50 -43.00 3.39 19.60
CA ALA A 50 -43.23 1.99 19.27
C ALA A 50 -42.95 0.99 20.41
N LYS A 51 -43.00 1.43 21.69
CA LYS A 51 -42.58 0.66 22.87
C LYS A 51 -43.05 -0.80 22.84
N GLU A 52 -42.13 -1.73 22.53
CA GLU A 52 -42.35 -3.17 22.67
C GLU A 52 -42.01 -3.61 24.10
N ASN A 53 -42.99 -4.19 24.81
CA ASN A 53 -42.80 -4.66 26.19
C ASN A 53 -42.34 -6.13 26.29
N SER A 54 -42.38 -6.89 25.19
CA SER A 54 -42.19 -8.36 25.20
C SER A 54 -41.07 -8.84 24.27
N LEU A 55 -39.85 -8.34 24.46
CA LEU A 55 -38.68 -8.86 23.74
C LEU A 55 -38.24 -10.23 24.33
N ASP A 56 -38.55 -11.30 23.61
CA ASP A 56 -38.02 -12.65 23.81
C ASP A 56 -37.85 -13.30 22.42
N LEU A 57 -36.65 -13.15 21.85
CA LEU A 57 -36.27 -13.77 20.58
C LEU A 57 -35.27 -14.90 20.81
N SER A 58 -35.48 -16.02 20.14
CA SER A 58 -34.56 -17.14 20.09
C SER A 58 -34.12 -17.34 18.64
N CYS A 59 -32.86 -17.04 18.36
CA CYS A 59 -32.24 -17.24 17.06
C CYS A 59 -31.40 -18.52 17.10
N GLN A 60 -31.60 -19.41 16.13
CA GLN A 60 -30.81 -20.63 15.96
C GLN A 60 -30.19 -20.64 14.57
N VAL A 61 -28.89 -20.92 14.50
CA VAL A 61 -28.11 -20.98 13.28
C VAL A 61 -27.58 -22.40 13.10
N THR A 62 -27.81 -22.95 11.91
CA THR A 62 -27.30 -24.26 11.48
C THR A 62 -26.70 -24.17 10.08
N LEU A 63 -25.76 -25.06 9.76
CA LEU A 63 -25.04 -25.08 8.47
C LEU A 63 -25.47 -26.28 7.62
N SER A 64 -25.48 -26.13 6.29
CA SER A 64 -25.79 -27.23 5.39
C SER A 64 -24.72 -28.34 5.40
N ASN A 65 -23.45 -27.93 5.51
CA ASN A 65 -22.28 -28.81 5.43
C ASN A 65 -21.83 -29.39 6.78
N ASN A 66 -22.33 -28.86 7.90
CA ASN A 66 -21.98 -29.33 9.24
C ASN A 66 -23.25 -29.46 10.09
N LYS A 67 -23.74 -30.70 10.21
CA LYS A 67 -24.95 -31.03 10.99
C LYS A 67 -24.76 -30.84 12.50
N ASP A 68 -23.53 -30.88 12.98
CA ASP A 68 -23.18 -30.69 14.39
C ASP A 68 -23.06 -29.20 14.76
N PHE A 69 -22.90 -28.33 13.76
CA PHE A 69 -22.94 -26.88 13.96
C PHE A 69 -24.38 -26.44 14.25
N LYS A 70 -24.66 -26.28 15.54
CA LYS A 70 -25.91 -25.71 16.05
C LYS A 70 -25.59 -24.69 17.13
N LYS A 71 -25.72 -23.43 16.78
CA LYS A 71 -25.54 -22.31 17.72
C LYS A 71 -26.86 -21.59 17.89
N SER A 72 -27.14 -21.14 19.11
CA SER A 72 -28.35 -20.39 19.40
C SER A 72 -28.06 -19.24 20.34
N VAL A 73 -28.72 -18.12 20.08
CA VAL A 73 -28.68 -16.93 20.91
C VAL A 73 -30.10 -16.62 21.34
N LYS A 74 -30.28 -16.35 22.63
CA LYS A 74 -31.53 -15.85 23.18
C LYS A 74 -31.38 -14.36 23.50
N ILE A 75 -32.23 -13.54 22.88
CA ILE A 75 -32.25 -12.09 23.04
C ILE A 75 -33.49 -11.73 23.85
N LYS A 76 -33.25 -11.09 24.98
CA LYS A 76 -34.23 -10.63 25.96
C LYS A 76 -33.93 -9.16 26.29
N ARG A 77 -34.80 -8.54 27.08
CA ARG A 77 -34.66 -7.12 27.46
C ARG A 77 -33.33 -6.79 28.15
N ASP A 78 -32.77 -7.71 28.91
CA ASP A 78 -31.51 -7.56 29.65
C ASP A 78 -30.26 -7.59 28.76
N ASN A 79 -30.30 -8.24 27.60
CA ASN A 79 -29.19 -8.27 26.63
C ASN A 79 -29.52 -7.63 25.27
N ALA A 80 -30.60 -6.85 25.20
CA ALA A 80 -31.11 -6.23 23.97
C ALA A 80 -30.13 -5.25 23.32
N THR A 81 -29.28 -4.60 24.11
CA THR A 81 -28.27 -3.63 23.66
C THR A 81 -26.90 -4.26 23.43
N VAL A 82 -26.75 -5.56 23.75
CA VAL A 82 -25.50 -6.29 23.58
C VAL A 82 -25.44 -6.89 22.18
N LEU A 83 -24.33 -6.65 21.48
CA LEU A 83 -24.08 -7.30 20.20
C LEU A 83 -23.87 -8.80 20.41
N ASN A 84 -24.82 -9.60 19.94
CA ASN A 84 -24.70 -11.06 19.97
C ASN A 84 -24.08 -11.55 18.66
N LYS A 85 -22.95 -12.26 18.73
CA LYS A 85 -22.20 -12.76 17.56
C LYS A 85 -22.15 -14.29 17.59
N ILE A 86 -22.34 -14.91 16.42
CA ILE A 86 -22.09 -16.33 16.19
C ILE A 86 -20.96 -16.41 15.17
N GLU A 87 -19.82 -16.97 15.59
CA GLU A 87 -18.68 -17.19 14.70
C GLU A 87 -18.85 -18.51 13.94
N ILE A 88 -18.55 -18.45 12.64
CA ILE A 88 -18.65 -19.57 11.70
C ILE A 88 -17.28 -19.66 11.02
N ASP A 89 -16.44 -20.56 11.54
CA ASP A 89 -15.04 -20.67 11.10
C ASP A 89 -14.87 -21.43 9.78
N GLN A 90 -15.90 -22.16 9.37
CA GLN A 90 -15.90 -22.96 8.15
C GLN A 90 -16.85 -22.35 7.14
N GLY A 91 -16.37 -22.13 5.92
CA GLY A 91 -17.25 -21.75 4.80
C GLY A 91 -18.37 -22.76 4.65
N SER A 92 -19.61 -22.28 4.60
CA SER A 92 -20.79 -23.10 4.34
C SER A 92 -21.50 -22.57 3.11
N GLU A 93 -22.01 -23.47 2.27
CA GLU A 93 -22.78 -23.08 1.10
C GLU A 93 -24.11 -22.43 1.51
N LYS A 94 -24.76 -22.94 2.57
CA LYS A 94 -26.04 -22.42 3.05
C LYS A 94 -26.06 -22.35 4.58
N ILE A 95 -26.44 -21.17 5.06
CA ILE A 95 -26.63 -20.89 6.48
C ILE A 95 -28.12 -20.75 6.71
N PHE A 96 -28.67 -21.58 7.59
CA PHE A 96 -30.08 -21.54 7.95
C PHE A 96 -30.24 -20.82 9.29
N VAL A 97 -31.07 -19.78 9.29
CA VAL A 97 -31.37 -19.00 10.48
C VAL A 97 -32.85 -19.19 10.81
N ASN A 98 -33.12 -19.75 11.98
CA ASN A 98 -34.47 -19.95 12.50
C ASN A 98 -34.68 -19.04 13.70
N VAL A 99 -35.60 -18.09 13.57
CA VAL A 99 -35.94 -17.13 14.63
C VAL A 99 -37.34 -17.45 15.15
N LYS A 100 -37.47 -17.56 16.48
CA LYS A 100 -38.74 -17.80 17.16
C LYS A 100 -38.92 -16.80 18.30
N GLY A 101 -40.16 -16.46 18.63
CA GLY A 101 -40.49 -15.62 19.79
C GLY A 101 -41.16 -14.30 19.39
N SER A 102 -41.05 -13.30 20.26
CA SER A 102 -41.69 -11.99 20.13
C SER A 102 -40.66 -10.86 20.25
N GLY A 103 -40.82 -9.83 19.42
CA GLY A 103 -39.97 -8.65 19.37
C GLY A 103 -39.29 -8.46 18.01
N THR A 104 -38.61 -7.33 17.87
CA THR A 104 -37.89 -6.95 16.65
C THR A 104 -36.39 -6.88 16.87
N GLY A 105 -35.61 -7.34 15.88
CA GLY A 105 -34.14 -7.27 15.92
C GLY A 105 -33.55 -7.19 14.52
N ILE A 106 -32.31 -6.72 14.43
CA ILE A 106 -31.56 -6.63 13.18
C ILE A 106 -30.47 -7.70 13.19
N LEU A 107 -30.38 -8.47 12.11
CA LEU A 107 -29.35 -9.47 11.89
C LEU A 107 -28.44 -9.01 10.75
N TYR A 108 -27.13 -9.00 11.01
CA TYR A 108 -26.11 -8.74 9.99
C TYR A 108 -25.30 -10.02 9.74
N PHE A 109 -25.02 -10.29 8.45
CA PHE A 109 -24.10 -11.35 8.06
C PHE A 109 -22.80 -10.72 7.57
N ASN A 110 -21.73 -10.87 8.36
CA ASN A 110 -20.40 -10.38 8.01
C ASN A 110 -19.55 -11.54 7.52
N TYR A 111 -19.17 -11.52 6.25
CA TYR A 111 -18.29 -12.51 5.63
C TYR A 111 -17.00 -11.85 5.16
N THR A 112 -15.87 -12.39 5.57
CA THR A 112 -14.55 -11.91 5.18
C THR A 112 -13.84 -13.00 4.41
N TYR A 113 -13.37 -12.68 3.21
CA TYR A 113 -12.63 -13.60 2.36
C TYR A 113 -11.49 -12.88 1.65
N LYS A 114 -10.49 -13.64 1.21
CA LYS A 114 -9.42 -13.13 0.37
C LYS A 114 -9.94 -13.02 -1.06
N ALA A 115 -10.08 -11.80 -1.57
CA ALA A 115 -10.41 -11.55 -2.95
C ALA A 115 -9.13 -11.46 -3.80
N LYS A 116 -9.22 -11.81 -5.08
CA LYS A 116 -8.15 -11.49 -6.03
C LYS A 116 -8.03 -9.98 -6.13
N VAL A 117 -6.80 -9.48 -6.04
CA VAL A 117 -6.55 -8.07 -6.19
C VAL A 117 -6.79 -7.69 -7.66
N PRO A 118 -7.58 -6.64 -7.96
CA PRO A 118 -7.81 -6.22 -9.34
C PRO A 118 -6.51 -5.84 -10.04
N ASP A 119 -6.41 -6.01 -11.36
CA ASP A 119 -5.19 -5.65 -12.10
C ASP A 119 -4.94 -4.13 -12.13
N ASN A 120 -5.99 -3.30 -11.97
CA ASN A 120 -5.93 -1.84 -12.03
C ASN A 120 -5.83 -1.18 -10.62
N ILE A 121 -4.88 -1.64 -9.81
CA ILE A 121 -4.56 -1.01 -8.51
C ILE A 121 -3.83 0.32 -8.72
N CYS A 122 -3.00 0.37 -9.76
CA CYS A 122 -2.07 1.45 -10.03
C CYS A 122 -2.77 2.59 -10.79
N LYS A 123 -3.12 3.66 -10.06
CA LYS A 123 -3.84 4.82 -10.61
C LYS A 123 -2.98 5.83 -11.36
N PHE A 124 -1.65 5.69 -11.24
CA PHE A 124 -0.66 6.51 -11.95
C PHE A 124 0.28 5.65 -12.76
N ASN A 125 0.64 6.09 -13.96
CA ASN A 125 1.81 5.59 -14.65
C ASN A 125 3.05 6.33 -14.12
N ILE A 126 4.00 5.61 -13.52
CA ILE A 126 5.18 6.17 -12.85
C ILE A 126 6.43 5.72 -13.60
N THR A 127 7.30 6.69 -13.90
CA THR A 127 8.66 6.46 -14.42
C THR A 127 9.65 7.07 -13.44
N ALA A 128 10.66 6.29 -13.04
CA ALA A 128 11.68 6.72 -12.10
C ALA A 128 13.05 6.35 -12.65
N ASN A 129 13.87 7.36 -12.94
CA ASN A 129 15.17 7.20 -13.57
C ASN A 129 16.25 7.75 -12.63
N PHE A 130 17.17 6.87 -12.25
CA PHE A 130 18.40 7.23 -11.56
C PHE A 130 19.55 7.23 -12.56
N GLU A 131 20.24 8.35 -12.70
CA GLU A 131 21.37 8.49 -13.62
C GLU A 131 22.63 8.94 -12.90
N GLN A 132 23.74 8.23 -13.16
CA GLN A 132 25.08 8.69 -12.82
C GLN A 132 25.69 9.36 -14.04
N LYS A 133 25.86 10.68 -13.99
CA LYS A 133 26.56 11.41 -15.04
C LYS A 133 28.06 11.22 -14.88
N HIS A 134 28.63 10.37 -15.73
CA HIS A 134 30.09 10.28 -15.87
C HIS A 134 30.60 11.55 -16.55
N LEU A 135 31.51 12.26 -15.87
CA LEU A 135 32.20 13.40 -16.47
C LEU A 135 33.03 12.90 -17.66
N SER A 136 32.92 13.59 -18.79
CA SER A 136 33.70 13.25 -19.98
C SER A 136 35.18 13.51 -19.72
N GLN A 137 36.06 12.75 -20.41
CA GLN A 137 37.51 12.91 -20.29
C GLN A 137 37.96 14.35 -20.62
N PHE A 138 37.23 15.04 -21.51
CA PHE A 138 37.46 16.44 -21.86
C PHE A 138 37.09 17.42 -20.73
N GLU A 139 35.97 17.21 -20.02
CA GLU A 139 35.57 18.03 -18.87
C GLU A 139 36.51 17.85 -17.67
N ILE A 140 37.02 16.64 -17.48
CA ILE A 140 38.06 16.35 -16.48
C ILE A 140 39.32 17.16 -16.80
N LEU A 141 39.80 17.11 -18.05
CA LEU A 141 40.99 17.84 -18.49
C LEU A 141 40.81 19.36 -18.40
N THR A 142 39.66 19.92 -18.77
CA THR A 142 39.43 21.37 -18.65
C THR A 142 39.38 21.85 -17.21
N ARG A 143 38.85 21.05 -16.28
CA ARG A 143 38.85 21.38 -14.84
C ARG A 143 40.25 21.31 -14.23
N ILE A 144 41.08 20.36 -14.67
CA ILE A 144 42.49 20.26 -14.26
C ILE A 144 43.29 21.45 -14.81
N SER A 145 43.13 21.83 -16.08
CA SER A 145 43.87 22.96 -16.66
C SER A 145 43.60 24.29 -15.94
N ARG A 146 42.35 24.53 -15.50
CA ARG A 146 42.01 25.71 -14.70
C ARG A 146 42.64 25.73 -13.31
N SER A 147 42.94 24.56 -12.72
CA SER A 147 43.65 24.48 -11.43
C SER A 147 45.16 24.71 -11.53
N VAL A 148 45.75 24.66 -12.73
CA VAL A 148 47.20 24.86 -12.93
C VAL A 148 47.55 26.36 -13.02
N GLU A 149 46.66 27.20 -13.54
CA GLU A 149 46.86 28.66 -13.59
C GLU A 149 46.71 29.33 -12.21
N ASP A 150 46.02 28.68 -11.28
CA ASP A 150 45.65 29.26 -10.00
C ASP A 150 46.29 28.45 -8.85
N ARG A 151 47.50 28.85 -8.42
CA ARG A 151 48.39 28.12 -7.49
C ARG A 151 47.82 27.84 -6.09
N ASN A 152 46.57 28.23 -5.81
CA ASN A 152 45.87 28.02 -4.54
C ASN A 152 44.70 27.03 -4.60
N VAL A 153 44.45 26.37 -5.74
CA VAL A 153 43.30 25.47 -5.86
C VAL A 153 43.67 24.08 -5.31
N ARG A 154 43.24 23.81 -4.07
CA ARG A 154 43.20 22.47 -3.48
C ARG A 154 42.56 21.51 -4.48
N HIS A 155 43.17 20.33 -4.70
CA HIS A 155 42.62 19.22 -5.48
C HIS A 155 41.09 19.18 -5.38
N GLN A 156 40.39 19.64 -6.41
CA GLN A 156 38.94 19.53 -6.44
C GLN A 156 38.64 18.05 -6.61
N ASN A 157 38.20 17.40 -5.52
CA ASN A 157 37.66 16.05 -5.57
C ASN A 157 36.53 16.05 -6.59
N ILE A 158 36.80 15.45 -7.75
CA ILE A 158 35.82 15.28 -8.82
C ILE A 158 34.79 14.27 -8.30
N ARG A 159 33.68 14.78 -7.77
CA ARG A 159 32.57 13.94 -7.32
C ARG A 159 31.69 13.59 -8.50
N PRO A 160 31.27 12.32 -8.66
CA PRO A 160 30.26 11.94 -9.62
C PRO A 160 28.96 12.72 -9.36
N ASP A 161 28.28 13.09 -10.44
CA ASP A 161 27.01 13.82 -10.40
C ASP A 161 25.88 12.80 -10.56
N TYR A 162 25.03 12.68 -9.55
CA TYR A 162 23.91 11.74 -9.53
C TYR A 162 22.60 12.51 -9.64
N ARG A 163 21.70 12.04 -10.50
CA ARG A 163 20.41 12.69 -10.75
C ARG A 163 19.27 11.70 -10.61
N MET A 164 18.20 12.16 -10.01
CA MET A 164 16.93 11.46 -9.95
C MET A 164 15.91 12.24 -10.76
N GLU A 165 15.19 11.54 -11.64
CA GLU A 165 14.01 12.06 -12.33
C GLU A 165 12.82 11.14 -12.06
N VAL A 166 11.73 11.73 -11.59
CA VAL A 166 10.48 11.04 -11.33
C VAL A 166 9.36 11.71 -12.09
N CYS A 167 8.66 10.94 -12.92
CA CYS A 167 7.51 11.39 -13.68
C CYS A 167 6.28 10.57 -13.30
N ALA A 168 5.13 11.22 -13.21
CA ALA A 168 3.85 10.55 -13.03
C ALA A 168 2.77 11.14 -13.95
N SER A 169 1.93 10.26 -14.50
CA SER A 169 0.72 10.63 -15.22
C SER A 169 -0.48 9.83 -14.73
N PRO A 170 -1.65 10.45 -14.49
CA PRO A 170 -2.84 9.72 -14.05
C PRO A 170 -3.42 8.85 -15.16
N ASN A 171 -3.81 7.62 -14.80
CA ASN A 171 -4.54 6.71 -15.69
C ASN A 171 -6.05 7.04 -15.72
N GLU A 172 -6.55 7.58 -14.60
CA GLU A 172 -7.93 7.99 -14.34
C GLU A 172 -7.94 9.48 -13.94
N ASP A 173 -9.12 10.10 -13.86
CA ASP A 173 -9.22 11.49 -13.39
C ASP A 173 -8.78 11.56 -11.93
N THR A 174 -7.81 12.44 -11.65
CA THR A 174 -7.29 12.66 -10.30
C THR A 174 -8.33 13.34 -9.44
N PRO A 175 -8.50 12.93 -8.17
CA PRO A 175 -9.25 13.69 -7.19
C PRO A 175 -8.70 15.12 -7.08
N ASP A 176 -9.58 16.07 -6.78
CA ASP A 176 -9.18 17.46 -6.60
C ASP A 176 -8.15 17.60 -5.47
N GLY A 177 -7.06 18.32 -5.74
CA GLY A 177 -6.01 18.58 -4.77
C GLY A 177 -4.61 18.26 -5.27
N MET A 178 -3.66 18.25 -4.33
CA MET A 178 -2.24 18.01 -4.59
C MET A 178 -1.95 16.51 -4.70
N VAL A 179 -0.88 16.20 -5.44
CA VAL A 179 -0.32 14.85 -5.57
C VAL A 179 1.04 14.82 -4.88
N ILE A 180 1.30 13.80 -4.08
CA ILE A 180 2.58 13.62 -3.41
C ILE A 180 3.42 12.59 -4.17
N PHE A 181 4.66 12.94 -4.48
CA PHE A 181 5.69 12.02 -4.93
C PHE A 181 6.57 11.68 -3.73
N GLU A 182 6.37 10.49 -3.16
CA GLU A 182 7.25 9.93 -2.13
C GLU A 182 8.34 9.11 -2.82
N VAL A 183 9.57 9.62 -2.76
CA VAL A 183 10.74 9.01 -3.40
C VAL A 183 11.64 8.46 -2.30
N GLY A 184 11.69 7.13 -2.15
CA GLY A 184 12.66 6.48 -1.29
C GLY A 184 14.06 6.62 -1.89
N LEU A 185 15.03 7.12 -1.14
CA LEU A 185 16.40 7.27 -1.60
C LEU A 185 17.20 5.96 -1.44
N LEU A 186 18.14 5.71 -2.35
CA LEU A 186 19.08 4.60 -2.22
C LEU A 186 19.98 4.82 -0.99
N SER A 187 20.36 3.74 -0.33
CA SER A 187 21.31 3.79 0.79
C SER A 187 22.61 4.50 0.41
N GLY A 188 23.03 5.46 1.23
CA GLY A 188 24.24 6.27 0.99
C GLY A 188 24.01 7.51 0.16
N PHE A 189 22.77 7.83 -0.23
CA PHE A 189 22.41 9.04 -0.98
C PHE A 189 21.45 9.93 -0.20
N LYS A 190 21.63 11.23 -0.39
CA LYS A 190 20.75 12.28 0.13
C LYS A 190 20.34 13.22 -1.00
N ALA A 191 19.11 13.73 -0.96
CA ALA A 191 18.67 14.71 -1.95
C ALA A 191 19.27 16.09 -1.70
N ASN A 192 19.61 16.78 -2.79
CA ASN A 192 20.10 18.15 -2.73
C ASN A 192 18.94 19.13 -2.49
N ALA A 193 18.92 19.76 -1.31
CA ALA A 193 17.87 20.71 -0.93
C ALA A 193 17.81 21.92 -1.89
N THR A 194 18.96 22.39 -2.37
CA THR A 194 19.07 23.59 -3.23
C THR A 194 18.30 23.43 -4.54
N ASP A 195 18.31 22.23 -5.12
CA ASP A 195 17.56 21.94 -6.34
C ASP A 195 16.05 21.93 -6.09
N LEU A 196 15.61 21.36 -4.96
CA LEU A 196 14.20 21.33 -4.59
C LEU A 196 13.68 22.72 -4.25
N GLU A 197 14.46 23.55 -3.55
CA GLU A 197 14.14 24.96 -3.30
C GLU A 197 13.98 25.75 -4.61
N ARG A 198 14.85 25.50 -5.59
CA ARG A 198 14.73 26.11 -6.92
C ARG A 198 13.42 25.71 -7.61
N LEU A 199 13.01 24.44 -7.51
CA LEU A 199 11.75 23.96 -8.09
C LEU A 199 10.51 24.58 -7.43
N VAL A 200 10.57 24.85 -6.12
CA VAL A 200 9.53 25.61 -5.40
C VAL A 200 9.47 27.05 -5.94
N ASN A 201 10.62 27.71 -6.08
CA ASN A 201 10.69 29.09 -6.59
C ASN A 201 10.23 29.21 -8.06
N GLU A 202 10.43 28.17 -8.86
CA GLU A 202 9.93 28.06 -10.24
C GLU A 202 8.42 27.75 -10.30
N GLY A 203 7.78 27.44 -9.17
CA GLY A 203 6.36 27.08 -9.10
C GLY A 203 6.04 25.70 -9.70
N LYS A 204 7.02 24.81 -9.83
CA LYS A 204 6.83 23.44 -10.34
C LYS A 204 6.33 22.48 -9.27
N ILE A 205 6.69 22.74 -8.02
CA ILE A 205 6.27 22.00 -6.83
C ILE A 205 5.85 23.02 -5.77
N ASP A 206 4.92 22.64 -4.90
CA ASP A 206 4.41 23.53 -3.85
C ASP A 206 5.29 23.49 -2.59
N LEU A 207 5.78 22.29 -2.24
CA LEU A 207 6.56 22.04 -1.03
C LEU A 207 7.39 20.76 -1.21
N TYR A 208 8.44 20.61 -0.41
CA TYR A 208 9.16 19.35 -0.25
C TYR A 208 9.50 19.10 1.23
N ALA A 209 9.68 17.84 1.60
CA ALA A 209 10.19 17.41 2.90
C ALA A 209 11.27 16.34 2.72
N ILE A 210 12.48 16.61 3.20
CA ILE A 210 13.61 15.69 3.11
C ILE A 210 13.75 14.93 4.43
N SER A 211 13.79 13.60 4.34
CA SER A 211 14.15 12.69 5.42
C SER A 211 15.49 12.01 5.11
N SER A 212 16.03 11.22 6.03
CA SER A 212 17.29 10.49 5.82
C SER A 212 17.21 9.41 4.74
N SER A 213 16.01 8.84 4.50
CA SER A 213 15.81 7.72 3.57
C SER A 213 14.81 8.02 2.47
N LYS A 214 14.19 9.20 2.45
CA LYS A 214 13.17 9.56 1.47
C LYS A 214 13.03 11.06 1.28
N VAL A 215 12.40 11.46 0.19
CA VAL A 215 11.93 12.83 -0.06
C VAL A 215 10.46 12.78 -0.42
N ASP A 216 9.65 13.59 0.26
CA ASP A 216 8.26 13.81 -0.08
C ASP A 216 8.15 15.13 -0.85
N ILE A 217 7.61 15.09 -2.06
CA ILE A 217 7.50 16.24 -2.96
C ILE A 217 6.02 16.49 -3.25
N TYR A 218 5.54 17.68 -2.92
CA TYR A 218 4.16 18.09 -3.10
C TYR A 218 4.03 18.77 -4.45
N VAL A 219 3.32 18.12 -5.37
CA VAL A 219 3.09 18.60 -6.72
C VAL A 219 1.64 19.10 -6.81
N PRO A 220 1.38 20.21 -7.54
CA PRO A 220 0.03 20.61 -7.88
C PRO A 220 -0.77 19.48 -8.54
N SER A 221 -2.09 19.65 -8.61
CA SER A 221 -2.96 18.68 -9.28
C SER A 221 -2.45 18.35 -10.69
N ILE A 222 -2.39 17.06 -11.02
CA ILE A 222 -1.94 16.57 -12.32
C ILE A 222 -3.19 16.19 -13.11
N PRO A 223 -3.58 16.96 -14.15
CA PRO A 223 -4.71 16.60 -14.98
C PRO A 223 -4.47 15.30 -15.76
N ARG A 224 -5.55 14.63 -16.15
CA ARG A 224 -5.48 13.47 -17.03
C ARG A 224 -4.80 13.83 -18.37
N ASN A 225 -4.04 12.90 -18.93
CA ASN A 225 -3.21 13.07 -20.14
C ASN A 225 -2.04 14.05 -20.02
N THR A 226 -1.77 14.58 -18.82
CA THR A 226 -0.55 15.35 -18.55
C THR A 226 0.43 14.51 -17.75
N THR A 227 1.71 14.85 -17.84
CA THR A 227 2.77 14.20 -17.06
C THR A 227 3.48 15.28 -16.27
N ALA A 228 3.55 15.11 -14.95
CA ALA A 228 4.36 15.95 -14.09
C ALA A 228 5.68 15.24 -13.82
N CYS A 229 6.79 15.93 -14.04
CA CYS A 229 8.14 15.41 -13.83
C CYS A 229 8.91 16.30 -12.86
N VAL A 230 9.60 15.67 -11.91
CA VAL A 230 10.46 16.34 -10.94
C VAL A 230 11.86 15.77 -11.07
N ASN A 231 12.85 16.66 -11.22
CA ASN A 231 14.25 16.26 -11.31
C ASN A 231 15.12 16.99 -10.27
N PHE A 232 16.02 16.27 -9.63
CA PHE A 232 16.91 16.81 -8.61
C PHE A 232 18.21 16.01 -8.52
N THR A 233 19.28 16.66 -8.06
CA THR A 233 20.57 16.00 -7.83
C THR A 233 20.59 15.26 -6.49
N LEU A 234 21.41 14.23 -6.43
CA LEU A 234 21.67 13.42 -5.25
C LEU A 234 23.13 13.58 -4.83
N GLU A 235 23.35 13.76 -3.54
CA GLU A 235 24.66 13.77 -2.92
C GLU A 235 24.96 12.42 -2.30
N GLN A 236 26.10 11.83 -2.63
CA GLN A 236 26.56 10.60 -2.00
C GLN A 236 27.23 10.91 -0.66
N GLU A 237 26.62 10.46 0.44
CA GLU A 237 27.17 10.60 1.79
C GLU A 237 28.21 9.52 2.09
N PHE A 238 27.97 8.29 1.63
CA PHE A 238 28.91 7.17 1.79
C PHE A 238 28.77 6.14 0.68
N THR A 239 29.86 5.41 0.42
CA THR A 239 29.89 4.34 -0.58
C THR A 239 29.27 3.06 -0.03
N VAL A 240 28.33 2.50 -0.76
CA VAL A 240 27.67 1.23 -0.42
C VAL A 240 28.13 0.15 -1.41
N GLY A 241 28.49 -1.02 -0.90
CA GLY A 241 29.00 -2.12 -1.72
C GLY A 241 27.94 -2.78 -2.60
N GLN A 242 26.70 -2.84 -2.13
CA GLN A 242 25.57 -3.41 -2.87
C GLN A 242 24.36 -2.48 -2.72
N LEU A 243 24.07 -1.70 -3.77
CA LEU A 243 22.87 -0.87 -3.82
C LEU A 243 21.64 -1.76 -4.03
N GLN A 244 20.68 -1.67 -3.11
CA GLN A 244 19.38 -2.29 -3.27
C GLN A 244 18.43 -1.32 -3.95
N SER A 245 17.48 -1.87 -4.71
CA SER A 245 16.40 -1.09 -5.31
C SER A 245 15.63 -0.31 -4.25
N SER A 246 15.17 0.87 -4.64
CA SER A 246 14.29 1.69 -3.81
C SER A 246 12.95 1.88 -4.52
N TYR A 247 12.05 2.66 -3.92
CA TYR A 247 10.69 2.83 -4.38
C TYR A 247 10.35 4.29 -4.68
N VAL A 248 9.38 4.47 -5.56
CA VAL A 248 8.66 5.71 -5.78
C VAL A 248 7.19 5.41 -5.63
N LYS A 249 6.52 6.14 -4.74
CA LYS A 249 5.09 6.06 -4.52
C LYS A 249 4.44 7.40 -4.82
N VAL A 250 3.43 7.39 -5.68
CA VAL A 250 2.67 8.58 -6.06
C VAL A 250 1.23 8.41 -5.61
N TYR A 251 0.69 9.39 -4.89
CA TYR A 251 -0.67 9.31 -4.35
C TYR A 251 -1.33 10.69 -4.22
N ALA A 252 -2.67 10.72 -4.31
CA ALA A 252 -3.44 11.94 -4.07
C ALA A 252 -3.47 12.26 -2.56
N TYR A 253 -3.31 13.53 -2.20
CA TYR A 253 -3.19 13.96 -0.79
C TYR A 253 -4.45 13.67 0.03
N TYR A 254 -5.63 13.98 -0.52
CA TYR A 254 -6.91 13.80 0.18
C TYR A 254 -7.46 12.38 0.08
N GLU A 255 -7.04 11.63 -0.95
CA GLU A 255 -7.48 10.25 -1.20
C GLU A 255 -6.28 9.33 -1.48
N PRO A 256 -5.50 8.93 -0.45
CA PRO A 256 -4.26 8.16 -0.64
C PRO A 256 -4.45 6.77 -1.27
N ASP A 257 -5.66 6.25 -1.29
CA ASP A 257 -6.00 5.01 -2.02
C ASP A 257 -5.86 5.19 -3.54
N PHE A 258 -6.02 6.42 -4.03
CA PHE A 258 -5.66 6.79 -5.40
C PHE A 258 -4.13 6.91 -5.48
N SER A 259 -3.47 5.77 -5.72
CA SER A 259 -2.01 5.69 -5.69
C SER A 259 -1.43 4.69 -6.68
N CYS A 260 -0.11 4.76 -6.86
CA CYS A 260 0.68 3.68 -7.40
C CYS A 260 2.09 3.70 -6.81
N GLU A 261 2.73 2.55 -6.77
CA GLU A 261 4.10 2.37 -6.29
C GLU A 261 4.91 1.59 -7.34
N ARG A 262 6.15 2.03 -7.58
CA ARG A 262 7.10 1.37 -8.48
C ARG A 262 8.48 1.33 -7.84
N LEU A 263 9.20 0.24 -8.11
CA LEU A 263 10.58 0.10 -7.70
C LEU A 263 11.52 0.60 -8.80
N TYR A 264 12.65 1.18 -8.40
CA TYR A 264 13.71 1.62 -9.30
C TYR A 264 15.08 1.17 -8.76
N THR A 265 16.04 1.02 -9.67
CA THR A 265 17.41 0.60 -9.37
C THR A 265 18.39 1.44 -10.19
N PRO A 266 19.61 1.71 -9.68
CA PRO A 266 20.60 2.51 -10.39
C PRO A 266 21.12 1.85 -11.69
N ASP A 267 21.06 0.53 -11.79
CA ASP A 267 21.51 -0.21 -12.97
C ASP A 267 20.37 -0.43 -13.97
N LYS A 268 20.69 -0.74 -15.23
CA LYS A 268 19.68 -1.13 -16.24
C LYS A 268 19.08 -2.53 -16.02
N THR A 269 19.34 -3.14 -14.87
CA THR A 269 18.78 -4.43 -14.48
C THR A 269 17.37 -4.27 -13.92
N SER A 270 16.62 -5.36 -13.84
CA SER A 270 15.31 -5.33 -13.16
C SER A 270 15.47 -4.78 -11.73
N PRO A 271 14.60 -3.86 -11.27
CA PRO A 271 14.59 -3.40 -9.89
C PRO A 271 14.05 -4.47 -8.93
N LEU A 272 13.51 -5.57 -9.45
CA LEU A 272 13.08 -6.70 -8.64
C LEU A 272 14.29 -7.54 -8.23
N LEU A 273 14.27 -8.02 -6.98
CA LEU A 273 15.20 -9.06 -6.53
C LEU A 273 15.09 -10.29 -7.44
N LYS A 274 16.19 -11.04 -7.55
CA LYS A 274 16.23 -12.26 -8.35
C LYS A 274 15.46 -13.35 -7.63
N PHE A 275 14.36 -13.79 -8.23
CA PHE A 275 13.57 -14.92 -7.77
C PHE A 275 13.56 -16.03 -8.83
N LEU A 276 13.57 -17.27 -8.35
CA LEU A 276 13.25 -18.45 -9.14
C LEU A 276 11.84 -18.87 -8.76
N CYS A 277 10.88 -18.60 -9.65
CA CYS A 277 9.51 -19.10 -9.52
C CYS A 277 9.35 -20.31 -10.43
N ASP A 278 8.66 -21.34 -9.95
CA ASP A 278 8.36 -22.53 -10.74
C ASP A 278 7.46 -22.15 -11.93
N SER A 279 7.85 -22.55 -13.15
CA SER A 279 7.10 -22.24 -14.38
C SER A 279 5.76 -22.95 -14.45
N GLU A 280 5.56 -24.03 -13.70
CA GLU A 280 4.29 -24.76 -13.64
C GLU A 280 3.39 -24.31 -12.47
N ASN A 281 3.96 -23.66 -11.44
CA ASN A 281 3.24 -23.20 -10.26
C ASN A 281 3.79 -21.87 -9.73
N THR A 282 3.24 -20.77 -10.25
CA THR A 282 3.71 -19.39 -9.99
C THR A 282 3.54 -18.92 -8.54
N ASP A 283 2.87 -19.71 -7.70
CA ASP A 283 2.60 -19.38 -6.30
C ASP A 283 3.78 -19.68 -5.36
N VAL A 284 4.80 -20.41 -5.85
CA VAL A 284 6.00 -20.73 -5.07
C VAL A 284 7.24 -20.14 -5.74
N CYS A 285 7.85 -19.17 -5.07
CA CYS A 285 9.09 -18.53 -5.51
C CYS A 285 10.17 -18.68 -4.44
N ALA A 286 11.41 -18.95 -4.87
CA ALA A 286 12.59 -18.99 -4.04
C ALA A 286 13.53 -17.81 -4.37
N CYS A 287 14.24 -17.31 -3.36
CA CYS A 287 15.25 -16.27 -3.54
C CYS A 287 16.47 -16.84 -4.30
N ALA A 288 16.95 -16.12 -5.31
CA ALA A 288 18.11 -16.47 -6.12
C ALA A 288 19.25 -15.43 -6.00
N GLU A 289 19.27 -14.68 -4.89
CA GLU A 289 20.36 -13.76 -4.55
C GLU A 289 21.57 -14.51 -3.99
N GLY A 290 22.76 -13.90 -4.06
CA GLY A 290 24.00 -14.45 -3.48
C GLY A 290 25.09 -14.85 -4.49
N GLY A 291 24.92 -14.48 -5.77
CA GLY A 291 25.89 -14.77 -6.83
C GLY A 291 25.77 -16.18 -7.39
N CYS A 292 26.53 -16.47 -8.45
CA CYS A 292 26.52 -17.79 -9.07
C CYS A 292 27.38 -18.77 -8.26
N PRO A 293 26.97 -20.04 -8.14
CA PRO A 293 27.82 -21.06 -7.54
C PRO A 293 29.16 -21.16 -8.30
N PRO A 294 30.28 -21.35 -7.59
CA PRO A 294 31.57 -21.55 -8.25
C PRO A 294 31.51 -22.79 -9.15
N ALA A 295 32.22 -22.76 -10.29
CA ALA A 295 32.23 -23.84 -11.28
C ALA A 295 32.61 -25.20 -10.67
N ASP A 296 33.51 -25.19 -9.68
CA ASP A 296 33.92 -26.37 -8.92
C ASP A 296 33.69 -26.14 -7.41
N PRO A 297 32.46 -26.37 -6.91
CA PRO A 297 32.13 -26.10 -5.51
C PRO A 297 32.86 -27.04 -4.53
N LEU A 298 33.34 -28.19 -5.02
CA LEU A 298 33.98 -29.22 -4.20
C LEU A 298 35.51 -29.13 -4.13
N ILE A 299 36.16 -28.28 -4.94
CA ILE A 299 37.63 -28.15 -4.92
C ILE A 299 38.17 -27.74 -3.54
N LYS A 300 37.42 -26.95 -2.77
CA LYS A 300 37.79 -26.58 -1.39
C LYS A 300 37.81 -27.76 -0.42
N PHE A 301 37.11 -28.85 -0.74
CA PHE A 301 37.03 -30.07 0.06
C PHE A 301 37.95 -31.19 -0.44
N LEU A 302 38.49 -31.06 -1.65
CA LEU A 302 39.51 -31.97 -2.18
C LEU A 302 40.88 -31.64 -1.56
N LYS A 303 41.24 -32.34 -0.48
CA LYS A 303 42.62 -32.36 0.03
C LYS A 303 43.55 -32.75 -1.11
N LYS A 304 44.50 -31.87 -1.47
CA LYS A 304 45.64 -32.23 -2.34
C LYS A 304 46.40 -33.40 -1.70
N THR A 305 46.13 -34.62 -2.14
CA THR A 305 47.01 -35.77 -1.93
C THR A 305 48.29 -35.50 -2.71
N ARG A 306 49.29 -34.89 -2.05
CA ARG A 306 50.68 -34.89 -2.53
C ARG A 306 51.17 -36.33 -2.52
N THR A 307 50.97 -37.06 -3.60
CA THR A 307 51.67 -38.31 -3.88
C THR A 307 53.12 -38.00 -4.27
N ASN A 308 53.96 -37.74 -3.26
CA ASN A 308 55.41 -37.80 -3.42
C ASN A 308 55.83 -39.28 -3.56
N PHE A 309 55.67 -39.86 -4.75
CA PHE A 309 56.33 -41.13 -5.09
C PHE A 309 57.82 -40.84 -5.34
N ARG A 310 58.63 -40.90 -4.26
CA ARG A 310 60.08 -41.02 -4.38
C ARG A 310 60.38 -42.36 -5.06
N ARG A 311 60.87 -42.33 -6.30
CA ARG A 311 61.60 -43.45 -6.91
C ARG A 311 62.85 -43.70 -6.07
N GLY A 312 62.83 -44.75 -5.26
CA GLY A 312 64.05 -45.32 -4.69
C GLY A 312 64.84 -46.00 -5.81
N GLY A 313 66.03 -45.48 -6.09
CA GLY A 313 67.03 -46.21 -6.89
C GLY A 313 67.54 -47.39 -6.08
N ALA A 314 67.46 -48.59 -6.65
CA ALA A 314 68.16 -49.76 -6.16
C ALA A 314 69.63 -49.67 -6.62
N ALA A 315 70.54 -49.93 -5.68
CA ALA A 315 71.93 -50.30 -5.93
C ALA A 315 72.00 -51.77 -6.38
#